data_AF-A0A1J4UN35-F1
#
_entry.id   AF-A0A1J4UN35-F1
#
_cell.length_a   1.000
_cell.length_b   1.000
_cell.length_c   1.000
_cell.angle_alpha   90.00
_cell.angle_beta   90.00
_cell.angle_gamma   90.00
#
_symmetry.space_group_name_H-M   'P 1'
#
loop_
_entity.id
_entity.type
_entity.pdbx_description
1 polymer ?
#
loop_
_entity_poly.entity_id
_entity_poly.type
_entity_poly.pdbx_seq_one_letter_code
_entity_poly.pdbx_strand_id
1 'polypeptide(L)'
;MAGPEDYVRKKIKELEAKLAHWILIAEAAVFVAVTVIGLLLDYLLFGTVGTVDAALALIIAATAAFMTGAKLWSIYRDIMREAAGFINGQKKKS
;
A
#
# COMPACT_ATOMS: atom_id res chain seq x y z
N MET A 1 -33.43 9.84 -9.94
CA MET A 1 -32.11 9.94 -10.58
C MET A 1 -31.10 10.08 -9.46
N ALA A 2 -30.13 9.16 -9.33
CA ALA A 2 -29.14 9.20 -8.26
C ALA A 2 -28.36 10.53 -8.32
N GLY A 3 -28.25 11.23 -7.19
CA GLY A 3 -27.61 12.53 -7.15
C GLY A 3 -26.09 12.43 -7.34
N PRO A 4 -25.41 13.54 -7.68
CA PRO A 4 -23.94 13.58 -7.73
C PRO A 4 -23.29 13.20 -6.39
N GLU A 5 -24.01 13.33 -5.28
CA GLU A 5 -23.57 12.85 -3.95
C GLU A 5 -23.54 11.32 -3.85
N ASP A 6 -24.54 10.62 -4.37
CA ASP A 6 -24.59 9.16 -4.36
C ASP A 6 -23.45 8.55 -5.18
N TYR A 7 -23.10 9.21 -6.29
CA TYR A 7 -21.97 8.83 -7.14
C TYR A 7 -20.63 8.95 -6.38
N VAL A 8 -20.36 10.08 -5.75
CA VAL A 8 -19.11 10.29 -4.99
C VAL A 8 -19.03 9.35 -3.80
N ARG A 9 -20.12 9.19 -3.05
CA ARG A 9 -20.17 8.29 -1.89
C ARG A 9 -19.92 6.84 -2.30
N LYS A 10 -20.47 6.39 -3.43
CA LYS A 10 -20.19 5.06 -3.99
C LYS A 10 -18.72 4.91 -4.39
N LYS A 11 -18.16 5.91 -5.07
CA LYS A 11 -16.76 5.87 -5.55
C LYS A 11 -15.74 5.88 -4.40
N ILE A 12 -15.99 6.66 -3.35
CA ILE A 12 -15.16 6.65 -2.13
C ILE A 12 -15.20 5.27 -1.48
N LYS A 13 -16.38 4.66 -1.31
CA LYS A 13 -16.51 3.29 -0.77
C LYS A 13 -15.75 2.25 -1.59
N GLU A 14 -15.79 2.35 -2.93
CA GLU A 14 -15.01 1.46 -3.81
C GLU A 14 -13.51 1.64 -3.64
N LEU A 15 -13.04 2.87 -3.44
CA LEU A 15 -11.62 3.16 -3.18
C LEU A 15 -11.19 2.73 -1.77
N GLU A 16 -12.05 2.88 -0.76
CA GLU A 16 -11.82 2.38 0.60
C GLU A 16 -11.71 0.86 0.62
N ALA A 17 -12.59 0.16 -0.10
CA ALA A 17 -12.52 -1.30 -0.24
C ALA A 17 -11.21 -1.74 -0.92
N LYS A 18 -10.78 -1.03 -1.96
CA LYS A 18 -9.47 -1.26 -2.60
C LYS A 18 -8.32 -1.00 -1.62
N LEU A 19 -8.38 0.09 -0.86
CA LEU A 19 -7.36 0.43 0.13
C LEU A 19 -7.25 -0.66 1.18
N ALA A 20 -8.36 -1.11 1.76
CA ALA A 20 -8.40 -2.20 2.74
C ALA A 20 -7.82 -3.51 2.18
N HIS A 21 -8.17 -3.86 0.94
CA HIS A 21 -7.61 -5.02 0.27
C HIS A 21 -6.09 -4.92 0.09
N TRP A 22 -5.58 -3.75 -0.34
CA TRP A 22 -4.14 -3.51 -0.49
C TRP A 22 -3.41 -3.47 0.86
N ILE A 23 -4.05 -3.05 1.94
CA ILE A 23 -3.49 -3.13 3.30
C ILE A 23 -3.25 -4.58 3.70
N LEU A 24 -4.22 -5.47 3.47
CA LEU A 24 -4.07 -6.90 3.76
C LEU A 24 -2.94 -7.54 2.94
N ILE A 25 -2.82 -7.18 1.65
CA ILE A 25 -1.71 -7.63 0.80
C ILE A 25 -0.38 -7.09 1.32
N ALA A 26 -0.35 -5.83 1.77
CA ALA A 26 0.84 -5.20 2.31
C ALA A 26 1.34 -5.90 3.57
N GLU A 27 0.43 -6.19 4.51
CA GLU A 27 0.74 -6.92 5.73
C GLU A 27 1.31 -8.31 5.44
N ALA A 28 0.67 -9.06 4.53
CA ALA A 28 1.15 -10.39 4.13
C ALA A 28 2.54 -10.32 3.47
N ALA A 29 2.76 -9.34 2.59
CA ALA A 29 4.05 -9.14 1.92
C ALA A 29 5.16 -8.77 2.92
N VAL A 30 4.86 -7.89 3.89
CA VAL A 30 5.81 -7.52 4.97
C VAL A 30 6.13 -8.72 5.84
N PHE A 31 5.14 -9.54 6.22
CA PHE A 31 5.37 -10.74 7.02
C PHE A 31 6.34 -11.71 6.30
N VAL A 32 6.08 -12.02 5.03
CA VAL A 32 6.95 -12.88 4.23
C VAL A 32 8.36 -12.29 4.12
N ALA A 33 8.48 -10.99 3.87
CA ALA A 33 9.77 -10.32 3.78
C ALA A 33 10.57 -10.42 5.09
N VAL A 34 9.92 -10.21 6.24
CA VAL A 34 10.55 -10.32 7.56
C VAL A 34 10.99 -11.77 7.83
N THR A 35 10.17 -12.77 7.51
CA THR A 35 10.54 -14.18 7.66
C THR A 35 11.75 -14.55 6.81
N VAL A 36 11.79 -14.11 5.55
CA VAL A 36 12.92 -14.37 4.64
C VAL A 36 14.20 -13.68 5.12
N ILE A 37 14.11 -12.43 5.57
CA ILE A 37 15.25 -11.72 6.18
C ILE A 37 15.75 -12.46 7.42
N GLY A 38 14.85 -12.92 8.29
CA GLY A 38 15.20 -13.69 9.48
C GLY A 38 15.98 -14.95 9.14
N LEU A 39 15.49 -15.75 8.19
CA LEU A 39 16.19 -16.95 7.71
C LEU A 39 17.58 -16.62 7.15
N LEU A 40 17.70 -15.55 6.37
CA LEU A 40 18.99 -15.15 5.79
C LEU A 40 19.98 -14.63 6.83
N LEU A 41 19.50 -13.93 7.86
CA LEU A 41 20.32 -13.53 9.00
C LEU A 41 20.79 -14.76 9.78
N ASP A 42 19.92 -15.74 10.02
CA ASP A 42 20.32 -17.01 10.64
C ASP A 42 21.39 -17.70 9.79
N TYR A 43 21.18 -17.82 8.48
CA TYR A 43 22.16 -18.44 7.58
C TYR A 43 23.51 -17.69 7.52
N LEU A 44 23.50 -16.36 7.60
CA LEU A 44 24.69 -15.50 7.73
C LEU A 44 25.44 -15.78 9.04
N LEU A 45 24.71 -15.84 10.16
CA LEU A 45 25.27 -16.10 11.50
C LEU A 45 25.87 -17.50 11.61
N PHE A 46 25.28 -18.48 10.93
CA PHE A 46 25.80 -19.86 10.87
C PHE A 46 26.82 -20.08 9.72
N GLY A 47 27.21 -19.04 8.98
CA GLY A 47 28.29 -19.09 8.00
C GLY A 47 27.98 -19.86 6.71
N THR A 48 26.71 -20.05 6.39
CA THR A 48 26.24 -20.89 5.26
C THR A 48 25.85 -20.08 4.02
N VAL A 49 25.64 -18.78 4.17
CA VAL A 49 25.25 -17.86 3.09
C VAL A 49 26.22 -16.67 3.05
N GLY A 50 26.63 -16.27 1.84
CA GLY A 50 27.55 -15.15 1.64
C GLY A 50 26.89 -13.80 1.93
N THR A 51 27.69 -12.80 2.32
CA THR A 51 27.22 -11.44 2.63
C THR A 51 26.51 -10.75 1.48
N VAL A 52 26.81 -11.13 0.23
CA VAL A 52 26.18 -10.60 -0.99
C VAL A 52 24.74 -11.08 -1.15
N ASP A 53 24.44 -12.34 -0.85
CA ASP A 53 23.09 -12.92 -1.00
C ASP A 53 22.12 -12.31 0.00
N ALA A 54 22.58 -12.10 1.24
CA ALA A 54 21.81 -11.43 2.27
C ALA A 54 21.55 -9.95 1.95
N ALA A 55 22.56 -9.24 1.43
CA ALA A 55 22.40 -7.86 0.98
C ALA A 55 21.37 -7.74 -0.16
N LEU A 56 21.42 -8.65 -1.14
CA LEU A 56 20.46 -8.68 -2.25
C LEU A 56 19.03 -8.91 -1.75
N ALA A 57 18.84 -9.86 -0.84
CA ALA A 57 17.52 -10.15 -0.28
C ALA A 57 16.96 -8.98 0.56
N LEU A 58 17.80 -8.29 1.33
CA LEU A 58 17.42 -7.07 2.05
C LEU A 58 16.96 -5.97 1.08
N ILE A 59 17.66 -5.78 -0.04
CA ILE A 59 17.29 -4.81 -1.07
C ILE A 59 15.95 -5.16 -1.71
N ILE A 60 15.71 -6.44 -2.02
CA ILE A 60 14.44 -6.91 -2.60
C ILE A 60 13.29 -6.66 -1.62
N ALA A 61 13.47 -7.01 -0.34
CA ALA A 61 12.47 -6.79 0.70
C ALA A 61 12.16 -5.29 0.91
N ALA A 62 13.19 -4.45 1.00
CA ALA A 62 13.03 -3.00 1.13
C ALA A 62 12.29 -2.39 -0.09
N THR A 63 12.62 -2.86 -1.30
CA THR A 63 11.98 -2.42 -2.55
C THR A 63 10.50 -2.83 -2.59
N ALA A 64 10.18 -4.07 -2.22
CA ALA A 64 8.81 -4.56 -2.15
C ALA A 64 7.97 -3.77 -1.14
N ALA A 65 8.52 -3.47 0.04
CA ALA A 65 7.87 -2.63 1.04
C ALA A 65 7.62 -1.20 0.52
N PHE A 66 8.61 -0.59 -0.15
CA PHE A 66 8.48 0.75 -0.72
C PHE A 66 7.39 0.81 -1.81
N MET A 67 7.38 -0.12 -2.76
CA MET A 67 6.36 -0.17 -3.82
C MET A 67 4.94 -0.32 -3.27
N THR A 68 4.80 -1.14 -2.23
CA THR A 68 3.52 -1.36 -1.54
C THR A 68 3.05 -0.08 -0.85
N GLY A 69 3.93 0.62 -0.14
CA GLY A 69 3.63 1.92 0.47
C GLY A 69 3.26 2.97 -0.57
N ALA A 70 3.98 3.03 -1.70
CA ALA A 70 3.67 3.94 -2.80
C ALA A 70 2.28 3.67 -3.41
N LYS A 71 1.87 2.39 -3.52
CA LYS A 71 0.56 2.01 -4.02
C LYS A 71 -0.56 2.42 -3.06
N LEU A 72 -0.38 2.16 -1.76
CA LEU A 72 -1.32 2.60 -0.71
C LEU A 72 -1.49 4.13 -0.71
N TRP A 73 -0.38 4.85 -0.79
CA TRP A 73 -0.38 6.32 -0.85
C TRP A 73 -1.10 6.86 -2.09
N SER A 74 -0.97 6.20 -3.24
CA SER A 74 -1.71 6.55 -4.46
C SER A 74 -3.22 6.45 -4.24
N ILE A 75 -3.69 5.33 -3.69
CA ILE A 75 -5.12 5.10 -3.45
C ILE A 75 -5.66 6.11 -2.44
N TYR A 76 -4.92 6.35 -1.36
CA TYR A 76 -5.28 7.36 -0.36
C TYR A 76 -5.41 8.76 -0.98
N ARG A 77 -4.45 9.17 -1.83
CA ARG A 77 -4.53 10.47 -2.53
C ARG A 77 -5.74 10.54 -3.47
N ASP A 78 -6.10 9.44 -4.13
CA ASP A 78 -7.27 9.40 -5.00
C ASP A 78 -8.57 9.59 -4.20
N ILE A 79 -8.69 8.97 -3.02
CA ILE A 79 -9.82 9.20 -2.09
C ILE A 79 -9.91 10.67 -1.71
N MET A 80 -8.79 11.29 -1.32
CA MET A 80 -8.74 12.69 -0.89
C MET A 80 -9.10 13.65 -2.04
N ARG A 81 -8.68 13.34 -3.27
CA ARG A 81 -9.03 14.14 -4.46
C ARG A 81 -10.52 14.10 -4.77
N GLU A 82 -11.13 12.91 -4.73
CA GLU A 82 -12.57 12.76 -4.95
C GLU A 82 -13.39 13.49 -3.87
N ALA A 83 -12.98 13.39 -2.60
CA ALA A 83 -13.60 14.11 -1.50
C ALA A 83 -13.47 15.64 -1.65
N ALA A 84 -12.28 16.14 -2.00
CA ALA A 84 -12.05 17.57 -2.21
C ALA A 84 -12.82 18.12 -3.42
N GLY A 85 -12.91 17.35 -4.52
CA GLY A 85 -13.68 17.69 -5.70
C GLY A 85 -15.17 17.86 -5.39
N PHE A 86 -15.72 17.01 -4.54
CA PHE A 86 -17.10 17.14 -4.06
C PHE A 86 -17.32 18.40 -3.23
N ILE A 87 -16.45 18.67 -2.25
CA ILE A 87 -16.55 19.87 -1.39
C ILE A 87 -16.49 21.16 -2.22
N ASN A 88 -15.58 21.23 -3.19
CA ASN A 88 -15.48 22.40 -4.08
C ASN A 88 -16.65 22.52 -5.05
N GLY A 89 -17.22 21.40 -5.51
CA GLY A 89 -18.43 21.37 -6.33
C GLY A 89 -19.69 21.83 -5.59
N GLN A 90 -19.79 21.56 -4.28
CA GLN A 90 -20.84 22.08 -3.41
C GLN A 90 -20.70 23.59 -3.19
N LYS A 91 -19.47 24.10 -2.94
CA LYS A 91 -19.21 25.54 -2.77
C LYS A 91 -19.56 26.40 -3.99
N LYS A 92 -19.47 25.87 -5.22
CA LYS A 92 -19.85 26.60 -6.44
C LYS A 92 -21.35 26.69 -6.70
N LYS A 93 -22.18 25.94 -5.94
CA LYS A 93 -23.64 25.92 -6.08
C LYS A 93 -24.38 26.71 -5.00
N SER A 94 -23.66 27.23 -3.99
CA SER A 94 -24.15 28.19 -2.99
C SER A 94 -23.78 29.61 -3.39
#